data_AF-A0A7X0P8X3-F1
#
_entry.id   AF-A0A7X0P8X3-F1
#
_cell.length_a   1.000
_cell.length_b   1.000
_cell.length_c   1.000
_cell.angle_alpha   90.00
_cell.angle_beta   90.00
_cell.angle_gamma   90.00
#
_symmetry.space_group_name_H-M   'P 1'
#
loop_
_entity.id
_entity.type
_entity.pdbx_description
1 polymer ?
#
loop_
_entity_poly.entity_id
_entity_poly.type
_entity_poly.pdbx_seq_one_letter_code
_entity_poly.pdbx_strand_id
1 'polypeptide(L)'
;MPMQPNRSASGIIQRLRNDGFTVNVPDKPYRRIYQLRLSRGWYFGTLDVSADKGRALRISLTWQPNRSTRKRDGATHIIGLLNTLPQHGWDN
;
A
#
# COMPACT_ATOMS: atom_id res chain seq x y z
N MET A 1 -16.33 4.39 -13.78
CA MET A 1 -15.04 4.82 -14.36
C MET A 1 -13.92 4.10 -13.63
N PRO A 2 -12.86 3.64 -14.31
CA PRO A 2 -11.72 3.02 -13.65
C PRO A 2 -11.04 3.99 -12.67
N MET A 3 -10.50 3.47 -11.56
CA MET A 3 -9.72 4.25 -10.61
C MET A 3 -8.56 4.94 -11.31
N GLN A 4 -8.48 6.28 -11.22
CA GLN A 4 -7.31 7.04 -11.66
C GLN A 4 -6.53 7.53 -10.44
N PRO A 5 -5.45 6.84 -10.04
CA PRO A 5 -4.59 7.30 -8.96
C PRO A 5 -3.88 8.59 -9.37
N ASN A 6 -3.77 9.54 -8.45
CA ASN A 6 -2.99 10.76 -8.69
C ASN A 6 -1.48 10.44 -8.72
N ARG A 7 -0.64 11.45 -8.97
CA ARG A 7 0.82 11.27 -9.09
C ARG A 7 1.43 10.57 -7.86
N SER A 8 1.01 10.97 -6.66
CA SER A 8 1.51 10.41 -5.40
C SER A 8 1.06 8.96 -5.20
N ALA A 9 -0.22 8.66 -5.39
CA ALA A 9 -0.75 7.31 -5.26
C ALA A 9 -0.16 6.37 -6.31
N SER A 10 0.02 6.86 -7.54
CA SER A 10 0.71 6.13 -8.61
C SER A 10 2.15 5.80 -8.23
N GLY A 11 2.88 6.75 -7.64
CA GLY A 11 4.23 6.54 -7.13
C GLY A 11 4.29 5.47 -6.03
N ILE A 12 3.33 5.47 -5.10
CA ILE A 12 3.23 4.44 -4.04
C ILE A 12 2.94 3.07 -4.66
N ILE A 13 1.97 2.98 -5.57
CA ILE A 13 1.62 1.72 -6.26
C ILE A 13 2.82 1.18 -7.04
N GLN A 14 3.53 2.04 -7.78
CA GLN A 14 4.75 1.67 -8.52
C GLN A 14 5.83 1.13 -7.58
N ARG A 15 6.07 1.79 -6.44
CA ARG A 15 7.07 1.35 -5.45
C ARG A 15 6.71 0.01 -4.83
N LEU A 16 5.45 -0.19 -4.47
CA LEU A 16 4.97 -1.48 -3.96
C LEU A 16 5.20 -2.59 -4.99
N ARG A 17 4.90 -2.34 -6.26
CA ARG A 17 5.19 -3.29 -7.36
C ARG A 17 6.68 -3.55 -7.54
N ASN A 18 7.52 -2.52 -7.49
CA ASN A 18 8.98 -2.66 -7.58
C ASN A 18 9.57 -3.44 -6.40
N ASP A 19 8.97 -3.32 -5.22
CA ASP A 19 9.31 -4.13 -4.05
C ASP A 19 8.71 -5.55 -4.12
N GLY A 20 8.02 -5.91 -5.20
CA GLY A 20 7.50 -7.26 -5.44
C GLY A 20 6.11 -7.53 -4.87
N PHE A 21 5.37 -6.50 -4.46
CA PHE A 21 3.95 -6.66 -4.12
C PHE A 21 3.09 -6.76 -5.38
N THR A 22 2.21 -7.75 -5.39
CA THR A 22 1.03 -7.77 -6.24
C THR A 22 0.02 -6.77 -5.70
N VAL A 23 -0.49 -5.89 -6.57
CA VAL A 23 -1.46 -4.84 -6.22
C VAL A 23 -2.73 -5.07 -7.03
N ASN A 24 -3.78 -5.56 -6.38
CA ASN A 24 -5.07 -5.84 -7.00
C ASN A 24 -6.04 -4.68 -6.76
N VAL A 25 -6.53 -4.08 -7.84
CA VAL A 25 -7.49 -2.96 -7.80
C VAL A 25 -8.91 -3.54 -7.94
N PRO A 26 -9.84 -3.23 -7.02
CA PRO A 26 -11.22 -3.69 -7.16
C PRO A 26 -11.96 -2.89 -8.24
N ASP A 27 -12.96 -3.52 -8.89
CA ASP A 27 -13.74 -2.90 -9.97
C ASP A 27 -14.56 -1.68 -9.52
N LYS A 28 -14.97 -1.67 -8.25
CA LYS A 28 -15.77 -0.60 -7.64
C LYS A 28 -15.22 -0.19 -6.28
N PRO A 29 -15.33 1.09 -5.91
CA PRO A 29 -14.98 1.54 -4.58
C PRO A 29 -16.01 1.06 -3.56
N TYR A 30 -15.58 0.88 -2.31
CA TYR A 30 -16.48 0.76 -1.17
C TYR A 30 -16.70 2.14 -0.59
N ARG A 31 -17.95 2.63 -0.62
CA ARG A 31 -18.29 4.03 -0.34
C ARG A 31 -17.54 4.98 -1.27
N ARG A 32 -16.47 5.63 -0.79
CA ARG A 32 -15.62 6.56 -1.55
C ARG A 32 -14.14 6.18 -1.50
N ILE A 33 -13.85 4.90 -1.30
CA ILE A 33 -12.49 4.37 -1.14
C ILE A 33 -12.31 3.13 -2.02
N TYR A 34 -11.28 3.14 -2.84
CA TYR A 34 -10.73 1.93 -3.47
C TYR A 34 -9.78 1.26 -2.48
N GLN A 35 -10.08 0.03 -2.09
CA GLN A 35 -9.23 -0.76 -1.20
C GLN A 35 -8.40 -1.73 -2.04
N LEU A 36 -7.17 -1.34 -2.37
CA LEU A 36 -6.27 -2.13 -3.20
C LEU A 36 -5.68 -3.24 -2.34
N ARG A 37 -5.86 -4.50 -2.75
CA ARG A 37 -5.29 -5.64 -2.01
C ARG A 37 -3.82 -5.80 -2.38
N LEU A 38 -2.98 -5.95 -1.36
CA LEU A 38 -1.54 -6.09 -1.46
C LEU A 38 -1.15 -7.52 -1.06
N SER A 39 -0.29 -8.17 -1.82
CA SER A 39 0.32 -9.44 -1.41
C SER A 39 1.76 -9.58 -1.91
N ARG A 40 2.63 -10.13 -1.06
CA ARG A 40 4.03 -10.46 -1.38
C ARG A 40 4.48 -11.61 -0.48
N GLY A 41 4.48 -12.85 -0.97
CA GLY A 41 4.81 -14.02 -0.15
C GLY A 41 3.97 -14.07 1.13
N TRP A 42 4.61 -13.94 2.30
CA TRP A 42 3.96 -13.95 3.62
C TRP A 42 3.34 -12.61 4.04
N TYR A 43 3.48 -11.57 3.23
CA TYR A 43 2.89 -10.26 3.47
C TYR A 43 1.57 -10.13 2.73
N PHE A 44 0.55 -9.62 3.42
CA PHE A 44 -0.77 -9.32 2.87
C PHE A 44 -1.30 -8.02 3.46
N GLY A 45 -2.10 -7.27 2.72
CA GLY A 45 -2.57 -5.98 3.24
C GLY A 45 -3.46 -5.22 2.28
N THR A 46 -3.66 -3.94 2.62
CA THR A 46 -4.47 -3.02 1.83
C THR A 46 -3.80 -1.67 1.70
N LEU A 47 -3.97 -1.05 0.53
CA LEU A 47 -3.75 0.37 0.29
C LEU A 47 -5.11 1.01 -0.01
N ASP A 48 -5.56 1.89 0.88
CA ASP A 48 -6.81 2.62 0.73
C ASP A 48 -6.55 3.89 -0.09
N VAL A 49 -7.29 4.06 -1.19
CA VAL A 49 -7.18 5.20 -2.11
C VAL A 49 -8.52 5.91 -2.22
N SER A 50 -8.54 7.24 -2.11
CA SER A 50 -9.75 8.04 -2.29
C SER A 50 -10.33 7.85 -3.70
N ALA A 51 -11.60 7.51 -3.81
CA ALA A 51 -12.31 7.46 -5.10
C ALA A 51 -12.52 8.85 -5.71
N ASP A 52 -12.63 9.88 -4.86
CA ASP A 52 -12.87 11.27 -5.28
C ASP A 52 -11.57 11.93 -5.79
N LYS A 53 -10.45 11.71 -5.09
CA LYS A 53 -9.19 12.44 -5.32
C LYS A 53 -8.05 11.57 -5.85
N GLY A 54 -8.24 10.26 -5.94
CA GLY A 54 -7.19 9.32 -6.35
C GLY A 54 -5.97 9.29 -5.41
N ARG A 55 -6.07 9.84 -4.18
CA ARG A 55 -4.97 9.97 -3.21
C ARG A 55 -4.89 8.75 -2.30
N ALA A 56 -3.68 8.30 -1.98
CA ALA A 56 -3.43 7.30 -0.93
C ALA A 56 -3.78 7.84 0.46
N LEU A 57 -4.63 7.11 1.18
CA LEU A 57 -5.15 7.48 2.49
C LEU A 57 -4.49 6.69 3.63
N ARG A 58 -4.38 5.38 3.46
CA ARG A 58 -3.89 4.46 4.49
C ARG A 58 -3.25 3.25 3.83
N ILE A 59 -2.15 2.78 4.41
CA ILE A 59 -1.57 1.48 4.09
C ILE A 59 -1.68 0.63 5.34
N SER A 60 -2.13 -0.61 5.21
CA SER A 60 -2.15 -1.57 6.30
C SER A 60 -1.56 -2.87 5.79
N LEU A 61 -0.39 -3.22 6.32
CA LEU A 61 0.32 -4.44 5.98
C LEU A 61 0.29 -5.36 7.19
N THR A 62 -0.11 -6.59 6.94
CA THR A 62 -0.01 -7.70 7.88
C THR A 62 0.98 -8.69 7.32
N TRP A 63 1.72 -9.31 8.22
CA TRP A 63 2.72 -10.28 7.87
C TRP A 63 2.46 -11.55 8.67
N GLN A 64 2.50 -12.71 8.01
CA GLN A 64 2.44 -14.00 8.69
C GLN A 64 3.85 -14.37 9.18
N PRO A 65 4.08 -14.43 10.50
CA PRO A 65 5.34 -14.93 11.01
C PRO A 65 5.50 -16.41 10.68
N ASN A 66 6.54 -16.75 9.91
CA ASN A 66 7.08 -18.11 9.99
C ASN A 66 7.88 -18.22 11.31
N ARG A 67 8.03 -19.43 11.86
CA ARG A 67 8.65 -19.69 13.18
C ARG A 67 10.06 -19.07 13.37
N SER A 68 10.68 -18.54 12.32
CA SER A 68 12.09 -18.20 12.24
C SER A 68 12.39 -16.70 12.16
N THR A 69 11.41 -15.83 11.95
CA THR A 69 11.63 -14.38 11.81
C THR A 69 10.97 -13.67 12.98
N ARG A 70 11.77 -13.02 13.84
CA ARG A 70 11.25 -12.33 15.03
C ARG A 70 10.37 -11.17 14.57
N LYS A 71 9.27 -10.90 15.27
CA LYS A 71 8.35 -9.76 15.04
C LYS A 71 9.05 -8.43 14.69
N ARG A 72 10.28 -8.23 15.18
CA ARG A 72 11.14 -7.06 14.94
C ARG A 72 11.56 -6.89 13.48
N ASP A 73 11.87 -7.97 12.76
CA ASP A 73 12.41 -7.89 11.39
C ASP A 73 11.31 -7.50 10.39
N GLY A 74 10.13 -8.10 10.52
CA GLY A 74 8.94 -7.73 9.75
C GLY A 74 8.52 -6.28 10.02
N ALA A 75 8.53 -5.85 11.29
CA ALA A 75 8.25 -4.46 11.64
C ALA A 75 9.31 -3.49 11.06
N THR A 76 10.59 -3.86 11.08
CA THR A 76 11.68 -3.03 10.54
C THR A 76 11.59 -2.87 9.03
N HIS A 77 11.22 -3.93 8.29
CA HIS A 77 10.97 -3.83 6.84
C HIS A 77 9.74 -2.98 6.51
N ILE A 78 8.64 -3.15 7.25
CA ILE A 78 7.44 -2.33 7.04
C ILE A 78 7.73 -0.86 7.38
N ILE A 79 8.41 -0.59 8.49
CA ILE A 79 8.83 0.77 8.88
C ILE A 79 9.81 1.33 7.86
N GLY A 80 10.77 0.55 7.37
CA GLY A 80 11.69 0.97 6.30
C GLY A 80 10.93 1.38 5.04
N LEU A 81 9.97 0.56 4.61
CA LEU A 81 9.13 0.85 3.46
C LEU A 81 8.27 2.12 3.70
N LEU A 82 7.63 2.25 4.85
CA LEU A 82 6.86 3.44 5.25
C LEU A 82 7.74 4.70 5.34
N ASN A 83 8.99 4.59 5.81
CA ASN A 83 9.93 5.70 5.91
C ASN A 83 10.50 6.12 4.54
N THR A 84 10.46 5.24 3.53
CA THR A 84 10.76 5.66 2.15
C THR A 84 9.60 6.40 1.50
N LEU A 85 8.39 6.28 2.05
CA LEU A 85 7.27 7.10 1.64
C LEU A 85 7.44 8.48 2.27
N PRO A 86 7.19 9.57 1.54
CA PRO A 86 7.37 10.90 2.09
C PRO A 86 6.51 11.07 3.35
N GLN A 87 7.16 11.43 4.48
CA GLN A 87 6.49 11.71 5.76
C GLN A 87 5.37 12.74 5.61
N HIS A 88 5.57 13.67 4.66
CA HIS A 88 4.57 14.61 4.21
C HIS A 88 4.07 14.15 2.83
N GLY A 89 2.94 13.45 2.83
CA GLY A 89 2.02 13.70 1.75
C GLY A 89 1.67 15.19 1.85
N TRP A 90 1.95 15.93 0.78
CA TRP A 90 1.66 17.35 0.52
C TRP A 90 2.93 18.20 0.53
N ASP A 91 3.57 18.27 -0.65
CA ASP A 91 3.94 19.53 -1.29
C ASP A 91 4.41 19.22 -2.71
N ASN A 92 3.52 19.50 -3.65
CA ASN A 92 3.70 19.94 -5.04
C ASN A 92 2.34 19.91 -5.73
#